data_AF-A0AAV9IAN1-F1
#
_entry.id   AF-A0AAV9IAN1-F1
#
_cell.length_a   1.000
_cell.length_b   1.000
_cell.length_c   1.000
_cell.angle_alpha   90.00
_cell.angle_beta   90.00
_cell.angle_gamma   90.00
#
_symmetry.space_group_name_H-M   'P 1'
#
loop_
_entity.id
_entity.type
_entity.pdbx_description
1 polymer ?
#
loop_
_entity_poly.entity_id
_entity_poly.type
_entity_poly.pdbx_seq_one_letter_code
_entity_poly.pdbx_strand_id
1 'polypeptide(L)'
;MEVASILTDMEKGKGSSNYKEYHPSNHLDAMDSAKAVQATQNQLSFPDPASLGLAGFACTTFILSVLNAKLLPSEITNGVVGPGFFYGGATQFIAGLMCFVTRNTFGFVGLTSYGAFWLAVSTLFTLEAENDLVFGGKSNKVIGILLVGYAIFSLYLWIGALAHHLALVITITFLEMTLILLALANFGVISSVPGGVTGILLAGGGWYISAAIFINENFRRTVVPLGPSQNIPFLKNIAPKL
;
A
#
# COMPACT_ATOMS: atom_id res chain seq x y z
N MET A 1 -38.07 -29.03 -17.99
CA MET A 1 -39.34 -28.28 -17.91
C MET A 1 -39.21 -26.94 -17.18
N GLU A 2 -38.07 -26.61 -16.56
CA GLU A 2 -37.97 -25.38 -15.74
C GLU A 2 -37.20 -24.22 -16.42
N VAL A 3 -36.44 -24.49 -17.48
CA VAL A 3 -35.67 -23.46 -18.20
C VAL A 3 -36.49 -22.82 -19.34
N ALA A 4 -37.51 -23.52 -19.85
CA ALA A 4 -38.38 -23.01 -20.91
C ALA A 4 -39.45 -22.01 -20.41
N SER A 5 -39.88 -22.11 -19.14
CA SER A 5 -40.86 -21.17 -18.57
C SER A 5 -40.26 -19.77 -18.35
N ILE A 6 -39.00 -19.70 -17.90
CA ILE A 6 -38.30 -18.44 -17.63
C ILE A 6 -38.09 -17.61 -18.91
N LEU A 7 -37.79 -18.27 -20.04
CA LEU A 7 -37.61 -17.58 -21.32
C LEU A 7 -38.94 -17.14 -21.93
N THR A 8 -40.04 -17.85 -21.65
CA THR A 8 -41.38 -17.48 -22.12
C THR A 8 -41.94 -16.26 -21.35
N ASP A 9 -41.54 -16.07 -20.09
CA ASP A 9 -41.94 -14.91 -19.29
C ASP A 9 -41.20 -13.62 -19.69
N MET A 10 -39.99 -13.71 -20.26
CA MET A 10 -39.27 -12.54 -20.78
C MET A 10 -39.84 -12.02 -22.12
N GLU A 11 -40.43 -12.88 -22.95
CA GLU A 11 -41.08 -12.46 -24.20
C GLU A 11 -42.49 -11.89 -23.99
N LYS A 12 -43.17 -12.24 -22.89
CA LYS A 12 -44.52 -11.75 -22.56
C LYS A 12 -44.55 -10.42 -21.80
N GLY A 13 -43.40 -9.87 -21.43
CA GLY A 13 -43.27 -8.57 -20.75
C GLY A 13 -43.41 -7.32 -21.63
N LYS A 14 -43.70 -7.48 -22.94
CA LYS A 14 -44.03 -6.35 -23.84
C LYS A 14 -45.52 -6.01 -23.75
N GLY A 15 -45.93 -5.38 -22.66
CA GLY A 15 -47.31 -4.92 -22.49
C GLY A 15 -47.50 -3.99 -21.30
N SER A 16 -47.61 -2.68 -21.58
CA SER A 16 -48.26 -1.69 -20.71
C SER A 16 -47.77 -1.63 -19.25
N SER A 17 -46.52 -1.25 -19.03
CA SER A 17 -46.16 -0.67 -17.74
C SER A 17 -46.74 0.75 -17.68
N ASN A 18 -47.82 0.92 -16.91
CA ASN A 18 -48.15 2.19 -16.29
C ASN A 18 -47.00 2.55 -15.34
N TYR A 19 -45.87 3.01 -15.90
CA TYR A 19 -44.98 3.88 -15.16
C TYR A 19 -45.80 5.13 -14.90
N LYS A 20 -46.38 5.25 -13.69
CA LYS A 20 -46.62 6.57 -13.14
C LYS A 20 -45.25 7.24 -13.15
N GLU A 21 -45.04 8.09 -14.13
CA GLU A 21 -43.91 8.99 -14.21
C GLU A 21 -43.80 9.63 -12.82
N TYR A 22 -42.74 9.31 -12.10
CA TYR A 22 -42.45 9.96 -10.83
C TYR A 22 -42.12 11.41 -11.18
N HIS A 23 -43.13 12.24 -11.26
CA HIS A 23 -42.98 13.68 -11.19
C HIS A 23 -42.62 13.99 -9.73
N PRO A 24 -41.37 14.40 -9.43
CA PRO A 24 -41.07 14.88 -8.09
C PRO A 24 -41.92 16.14 -7.91
N SER A 25 -42.99 16.02 -7.14
CA SER A 25 -43.97 17.10 -6.95
C SER A 25 -43.43 18.28 -6.16
N ASN A 26 -42.16 18.26 -5.74
CA ASN A 26 -41.40 19.43 -5.34
C ASN A 26 -39.90 19.18 -5.56
N HIS A 27 -39.18 20.18 -6.10
CA HIS A 27 -37.72 20.17 -6.19
C HIS A 27 -37.05 19.99 -4.81
N LEU A 28 -37.75 20.35 -3.72
CA LEU A 28 -37.32 20.18 -2.34
C LEU A 28 -37.24 18.70 -1.91
N ASP A 29 -38.18 17.86 -2.31
CA ASP A 29 -38.21 16.43 -1.96
C ASP A 29 -37.09 15.65 -2.64
N ALA A 30 -36.75 16.02 -3.88
CA ALA A 30 -35.61 15.44 -4.61
C ALA A 30 -34.26 15.88 -4.00
N MET A 31 -34.16 17.13 -3.55
CA MET A 31 -32.97 17.63 -2.85
C MET A 31 -32.80 17.00 -1.47
N ASP A 32 -33.89 16.77 -0.73
CA ASP A 32 -33.83 16.10 0.58
C ASP A 32 -33.52 14.61 0.45
N SER A 33 -34.03 13.96 -0.61
CA SER A 33 -33.65 12.59 -0.96
C SER A 33 -32.17 12.50 -1.34
N ALA A 34 -31.66 13.43 -2.16
CA ALA A 34 -30.25 13.48 -2.54
C ALA A 34 -29.34 13.78 -1.34
N LYS A 35 -29.75 14.69 -0.46
CA LYS A 35 -29.05 14.99 0.81
C LYS A 35 -29.10 13.81 1.77
N ALA A 36 -30.20 13.06 1.86
CA ALA A 36 -30.32 11.87 2.69
C ALA A 36 -29.46 10.72 2.15
N VAL A 37 -29.40 10.53 0.84
CA VAL A 37 -28.50 9.56 0.18
C VAL A 37 -27.04 9.96 0.41
N GLN A 38 -26.70 11.24 0.27
CA GLN A 38 -25.34 11.75 0.49
C GLN A 38 -24.94 11.73 1.98
N ALA A 39 -25.87 11.99 2.89
CA ALA A 39 -25.70 11.83 4.33
C ALA A 39 -25.51 10.36 4.73
N THR A 40 -26.22 9.43 4.07
CA THR A 40 -26.07 7.98 4.30
C THR A 40 -24.74 7.47 3.75
N GLN A 41 -24.26 7.99 2.60
CA GLN A 41 -22.92 7.68 2.08
C GLN A 41 -21.80 8.19 2.99
N ASN A 42 -21.99 9.32 3.68
CA ASN A 42 -21.06 9.82 4.68
C ASN A 42 -21.08 9.04 6.02
N GLN A 43 -22.06 8.17 6.24
CA GLN A 43 -22.19 7.37 7.48
C GLN A 43 -21.55 5.98 7.37
N LEU A 44 -21.09 5.57 6.18
CA LEU A 44 -20.43 4.28 5.92
C LEU A 44 -18.97 4.47 5.46
N SER A 45 -18.19 5.31 6.15
CA SER A 45 -16.75 5.37 5.90
C SER A 45 -16.05 4.20 6.58
N PHE A 46 -15.54 3.26 5.80
CA PHE A 46 -14.65 2.22 6.32
C PHE A 46 -13.36 2.87 6.85
N PRO A 47 -12.73 2.28 7.90
CA PRO A 47 -11.40 2.71 8.34
C PRO A 47 -10.41 2.63 7.18
N ASP A 48 -9.42 3.52 7.12
CA ASP A 48 -8.39 3.45 6.08
C ASP A 48 -7.37 2.33 6.42
N PRO A 49 -7.39 1.19 5.70
CA PRO A 49 -6.49 0.08 6.00
C PRO A 49 -5.03 0.42 5.72
N ALA A 50 -4.74 1.50 4.97
CA ALA A 50 -3.38 1.89 4.66
C ALA A 50 -2.56 2.23 5.91
N SER A 51 -3.20 2.74 6.97
CA SER A 51 -2.52 3.02 8.24
C SER A 51 -1.86 1.75 8.81
N LEU A 52 -2.61 0.64 8.87
CA LEU A 52 -2.11 -0.63 9.39
C LEU A 52 -1.03 -1.23 8.50
N GLY A 53 -1.25 -1.23 7.18
CA GLY A 53 -0.27 -1.77 6.24
C GLY A 53 1.07 -1.02 6.29
N LEU A 54 1.03 0.31 6.41
CA LEU A 54 2.24 1.14 6.56
C LEU A 54 2.95 0.92 7.90
N ALA A 55 2.21 0.67 8.98
CA ALA A 55 2.82 0.34 10.27
C ALA A 55 3.57 -1.00 10.23
N GLY A 56 2.98 -2.01 9.58
CA GLY A 56 3.59 -3.33 9.36
C GLY A 56 4.85 -3.25 8.50
N PHE A 57 4.75 -2.51 7.40
CA PHE A 57 5.86 -2.20 6.51
C PHE A 57 7.01 -1.52 7.26
N ALA A 58 6.72 -0.43 7.96
CA ALA A 58 7.72 0.41 8.62
C ALA A 58 8.46 -0.35 9.72
N CYS A 59 7.75 -1.10 10.56
CA CYS A 59 8.36 -1.89 11.63
C CYS A 59 9.33 -2.95 11.10
N THR A 60 8.88 -3.72 10.10
CA THR A 60 9.69 -4.79 9.50
C THR A 60 10.91 -4.21 8.77
N THR A 61 10.70 -3.12 8.02
CA THR A 61 11.78 -2.38 7.35
C THR A 61 12.81 -1.88 8.35
N PHE A 62 12.38 -1.22 9.43
CA PHE A 62 13.26 -0.66 10.45
C PHE A 62 14.21 -1.73 11.02
N ILE A 63 13.67 -2.88 11.40
CA ILE A 63 14.45 -3.99 11.97
C ILE A 63 15.55 -4.43 10.98
N LEU A 64 15.19 -4.71 9.73
CA LEU A 64 16.17 -5.12 8.71
C LEU A 64 17.19 -4.01 8.40
N SER A 65 16.73 -2.77 8.38
CA SER A 65 17.56 -1.62 8.03
C SER A 65 18.59 -1.28 9.11
N VAL A 66 18.26 -1.44 10.39
CA VAL A 66 19.21 -1.33 11.51
C VAL A 66 20.37 -2.33 11.37
N LEU A 67 20.05 -3.56 10.95
CA LEU A 67 21.04 -4.61 10.71
C LEU A 67 21.90 -4.32 9.48
N ASN A 68 21.27 -3.90 8.37
CA ASN A 68 21.98 -3.49 7.17
C ASN A 68 22.89 -2.26 7.40
N ALA A 69 22.49 -1.36 8.29
CA ALA A 69 23.27 -0.21 8.74
C ALA A 69 24.41 -0.60 9.69
N LYS A 70 24.52 -1.88 10.07
CA LYS A 70 25.52 -2.42 11.00
C LYS A 70 25.49 -1.76 12.38
N LEU A 71 24.31 -1.30 12.80
CA LEU A 71 24.10 -0.71 14.12
C LEU A 71 23.94 -1.77 15.21
N LEU A 72 23.64 -3.01 14.82
CA LEU A 72 23.57 -4.17 15.69
C LEU A 72 24.41 -5.33 15.11
N PRO A 73 24.79 -6.31 15.94
CA PRO A 73 25.53 -7.49 15.49
C PRO A 73 24.78 -8.29 14.42
N SER A 74 25.50 -8.93 13.51
CA SER A 74 24.91 -9.68 12.39
C SER A 74 24.21 -10.98 12.81
N GLU A 75 24.54 -11.50 13.98
CA GLU A 75 24.04 -12.79 14.51
C GLU A 75 22.52 -12.76 14.76
N ILE A 76 21.94 -11.56 14.89
CA ILE A 76 20.50 -11.38 15.13
C ILE A 76 19.72 -11.08 13.83
N THR A 77 20.33 -11.26 12.65
CA THR A 77 19.70 -10.91 11.36
C THR A 77 18.37 -11.64 11.11
N ASN A 78 18.24 -12.87 11.60
CA ASN A 78 17.00 -13.64 11.52
C ASN A 78 15.85 -13.05 12.34
N GLY A 79 16.11 -12.04 13.19
CA GLY A 79 15.07 -11.30 13.91
C GLY A 79 14.04 -10.62 13.01
N VAL A 80 14.33 -10.41 11.73
CA VAL A 80 13.36 -9.88 10.75
C VAL A 80 12.34 -10.93 10.29
N VAL A 81 12.63 -12.23 10.38
CA VAL A 81 11.81 -13.29 9.76
C VAL A 81 10.40 -13.32 10.33
N GLY A 82 10.25 -13.21 11.66
CA GLY A 82 8.94 -13.15 12.32
C GLY A 82 8.09 -11.96 11.86
N PRO A 83 8.57 -10.71 12.03
CA PRO A 83 7.89 -9.52 11.51
C PRO A 83 7.63 -9.58 10.00
N GLY A 84 8.56 -10.15 9.23
CA GLY A 84 8.43 -10.30 7.79
C GLY A 84 7.34 -11.29 7.38
N PHE A 85 7.10 -12.36 8.13
CA PHE A 85 5.93 -13.22 7.88
C PHE A 85 4.62 -12.58 8.30
N PHE A 86 4.56 -12.04 9.52
CA PHE A 86 3.27 -11.72 10.13
C PHE A 86 2.85 -10.27 9.99
N TYR A 87 3.78 -9.32 10.09
CA TYR A 87 3.44 -7.91 10.15
C TYR A 87 3.70 -7.17 8.84
N GLY A 88 4.96 -7.08 8.40
CA GLY A 88 5.30 -6.61 7.06
C GLY A 88 4.81 -7.55 5.96
N GLY A 89 4.57 -8.83 6.28
CA GLY A 89 4.03 -9.81 5.34
C GLY A 89 2.50 -9.87 5.34
N ALA A 90 1.95 -10.79 6.13
CA ALA A 90 0.52 -11.13 6.12
C ALA A 90 -0.38 -9.95 6.48
N THR A 91 -0.10 -9.24 7.59
CA THR A 91 -0.93 -8.09 8.01
C THR A 91 -0.93 -6.99 6.95
N GLN A 92 0.24 -6.64 6.42
CA GLN A 92 0.36 -5.66 5.35
C GLN A 92 -0.33 -6.11 4.05
N PHE A 93 -0.20 -7.38 3.67
CA PHE A 93 -0.85 -7.95 2.51
C PHE A 93 -2.38 -7.85 2.63
N ILE A 94 -2.93 -8.25 3.77
CA ILE A 94 -4.37 -8.17 4.06
C ILE A 94 -4.83 -6.71 4.06
N ALA A 95 -4.10 -5.80 4.69
CA ALA A 95 -4.40 -4.37 4.66
C ALA A 95 -4.44 -3.83 3.21
N GLY A 96 -3.51 -4.26 2.36
CA GLY A 96 -3.52 -3.96 0.93
C GLY A 96 -4.78 -4.48 0.24
N LEU A 97 -5.18 -5.73 0.46
CA LEU A 97 -6.43 -6.27 -0.11
C LEU A 97 -7.65 -5.46 0.34
N MET A 98 -7.68 -5.00 1.59
CA MET A 98 -8.78 -4.16 2.10
C MET A 98 -8.84 -2.78 1.43
N CYS A 99 -7.73 -2.27 0.87
CA CYS A 99 -7.75 -1.04 0.06
C CYS A 99 -8.62 -1.16 -1.20
N PHE A 100 -8.88 -2.39 -1.69
CA PHE A 100 -9.84 -2.61 -2.77
C PHE A 100 -11.25 -2.15 -2.37
N VAL A 101 -11.65 -2.44 -1.12
CA VAL A 101 -12.96 -2.06 -0.57
C VAL A 101 -13.08 -0.55 -0.42
N THR A 102 -12.01 0.12 -0.01
CA THR A 102 -11.97 1.59 0.14
C THR A 102 -11.66 2.34 -1.15
N ARG A 103 -11.55 1.63 -2.29
CA ARG A 103 -11.24 2.18 -3.62
C ARG A 103 -9.92 2.95 -3.66
N ASN A 104 -8.96 2.57 -2.81
CA ASN A 104 -7.62 3.13 -2.77
C ASN A 104 -6.68 2.27 -3.64
N THR A 105 -6.60 2.56 -4.94
CA THR A 105 -5.74 1.83 -5.89
C THR A 105 -4.27 1.86 -5.48
N PHE A 106 -3.79 3.01 -5.00
CA PHE A 106 -2.39 3.18 -4.59
C PHE A 106 -2.04 2.22 -3.45
N GLY A 107 -2.87 2.21 -2.40
CA GLY A 107 -2.73 1.32 -1.25
C GLY A 107 -2.88 -0.16 -1.66
N PHE A 108 -3.85 -0.48 -2.51
CA PHE A 108 -4.07 -1.85 -2.98
C PHE A 108 -2.84 -2.40 -3.70
N VAL A 109 -2.31 -1.67 -4.69
CA VAL A 109 -1.14 -2.12 -5.45
C VAL A 109 0.12 -2.12 -4.59
N GLY A 110 0.37 -1.02 -3.87
CA GLY A 110 1.58 -0.87 -3.06
C GLY A 110 1.64 -1.85 -1.89
N LEU A 111 0.65 -1.82 -0.99
CA LEU A 111 0.70 -2.59 0.25
C LEU A 111 0.58 -4.09 0.00
N THR A 112 -0.24 -4.53 -0.94
CA THR A 112 -0.34 -5.96 -1.29
C THR A 112 0.99 -6.46 -1.86
N SER A 113 1.63 -5.69 -2.74
CA SER A 113 2.92 -6.10 -3.33
C SER A 113 4.03 -6.14 -2.30
N TYR A 114 4.13 -5.15 -1.40
CA TYR A 114 5.13 -5.18 -0.33
C TYR A 114 4.82 -6.18 0.78
N GLY A 115 3.55 -6.51 1.02
CA GLY A 115 3.17 -7.67 1.83
C GLY A 115 3.74 -8.96 1.24
N ALA A 116 3.56 -9.15 -0.07
CA ALA A 116 4.12 -10.30 -0.77
C ALA A 116 5.67 -10.29 -0.78
N PHE A 117 6.30 -9.12 -0.89
CA PHE A 117 7.75 -8.96 -0.76
C PHE A 117 8.26 -9.52 0.56
N TRP A 118 7.68 -9.11 1.69
CA TRP A 118 8.13 -9.54 3.01
C TRP A 118 7.88 -11.02 3.27
N LEU A 119 6.77 -11.57 2.77
CA LEU A 119 6.52 -13.01 2.79
C LEU A 119 7.59 -13.76 1.98
N ALA A 120 7.94 -13.27 0.78
CA ALA A 120 8.96 -13.88 -0.07
C ALA A 120 10.36 -13.82 0.57
N VAL A 121 10.77 -12.66 1.10
CA VAL A 121 12.07 -12.48 1.77
C VAL A 121 12.18 -13.39 3.00
N SER A 122 11.14 -13.45 3.83
CA SER A 122 11.13 -14.30 5.03
C SER A 122 11.20 -15.78 4.67
N THR A 123 10.51 -16.19 3.59
CA THR A 123 10.58 -17.55 3.06
C THR A 123 11.99 -17.88 2.57
N LEU A 124 12.62 -16.99 1.80
CA LEU A 124 13.98 -17.19 1.31
C LEU A 124 15.00 -17.32 2.46
N PHE A 125 14.91 -16.47 3.49
CA PHE A 125 15.78 -16.57 4.66
C PHE A 125 15.56 -17.86 5.45
N THR A 126 14.31 -18.30 5.59
CA THR A 126 13.99 -19.55 6.29
C THR A 126 14.56 -20.76 5.55
N LEU A 127 14.30 -20.85 4.25
CA LEU A 127 14.75 -21.99 3.44
C LEU A 127 16.28 -22.02 3.25
N GLU A 128 16.95 -20.86 3.21
CA GLU A 128 18.41 -20.81 3.23
C GLU A 128 18.97 -21.31 4.58
N ALA A 129 18.35 -20.93 5.71
CA ALA A 129 18.79 -21.36 7.03
C ALA A 129 18.63 -22.88 7.25
N GLU A 130 17.58 -23.48 6.69
CA GLU A 130 17.34 -24.93 6.73
C GLU A 130 18.18 -25.72 5.69
N ASN A 131 18.96 -25.05 4.84
CA ASN A 131 19.69 -25.63 3.71
C ASN A 131 18.81 -26.32 2.65
N ASP A 132 17.51 -26.02 2.61
CA ASP A 132 16.57 -26.55 1.62
C ASP A 132 16.71 -25.86 0.24
N LEU A 133 17.19 -24.61 0.22
CA LEU A 133 17.55 -23.89 -1.00
C LEU A 133 19.07 -23.89 -1.19
N VAL A 134 19.54 -24.62 -2.20
CA VAL A 134 20.97 -24.64 -2.55
C VAL A 134 21.25 -23.61 -3.63
N PHE A 135 21.52 -22.37 -3.24
CA PHE A 135 22.00 -21.34 -4.18
C PHE A 135 23.49 -21.44 -4.52
N GLY A 136 24.19 -22.46 -4.01
CA GLY A 136 25.63 -22.65 -4.22
C GLY A 136 26.47 -21.46 -3.74
N GLY A 137 26.09 -20.87 -2.60
CA GLY A 137 26.74 -19.67 -2.04
C GLY A 137 26.40 -18.35 -2.75
N LYS A 138 25.35 -18.33 -3.59
CA LYS A 138 24.92 -17.15 -4.35
C LYS A 138 23.58 -16.56 -3.87
N SER A 139 23.13 -16.90 -2.66
CA SER A 139 21.85 -16.41 -2.08
C SER A 139 21.74 -14.89 -2.11
N ASN A 140 22.82 -14.18 -1.77
CA ASN A 140 22.89 -12.72 -1.90
C ASN A 140 22.54 -12.21 -3.31
N LYS A 141 22.98 -12.90 -4.37
CA LYS A 141 22.66 -12.48 -5.75
C LYS A 141 21.19 -12.65 -6.08
N VAL A 142 20.53 -13.68 -5.54
CA VAL A 142 19.10 -13.92 -5.72
C VAL A 142 18.28 -12.82 -5.04
N ILE A 143 18.64 -12.48 -3.80
CA ILE A 143 18.05 -11.33 -3.09
C ILE A 143 18.31 -10.03 -3.86
N GLY A 144 19.52 -9.84 -4.40
CA GLY A 144 19.84 -8.69 -5.24
C GLY A 144 18.93 -8.56 -6.46
N ILE A 145 18.66 -9.65 -7.18
CA ILE A 145 17.74 -9.65 -8.34
C ILE A 145 16.30 -9.36 -7.91
N LEU A 146 15.85 -9.93 -6.79
CA LEU A 146 14.52 -9.62 -6.22
C LEU A 146 14.40 -8.11 -5.93
N LEU A 147 15.41 -7.52 -5.30
CA LEU A 147 15.45 -6.08 -4.99
C LEU A 147 15.44 -5.22 -6.26
N VAL A 148 16.12 -5.63 -7.34
CA VAL A 148 16.05 -4.93 -8.65
C VAL A 148 14.63 -4.98 -9.21
N GLY A 149 13.96 -6.14 -9.17
CA GLY A 149 12.56 -6.25 -9.60
C GLY A 149 11.65 -5.32 -8.81
N TYR A 150 11.83 -5.24 -7.49
CA TYR A 150 11.08 -4.31 -6.65
C TYR A 150 11.48 -2.85 -6.85
N ALA A 151 12.72 -2.52 -7.23
CA ALA A 151 13.11 -1.16 -7.60
C ALA A 151 12.36 -0.70 -8.87
N ILE A 152 12.28 -1.56 -9.90
CA ILE A 152 11.50 -1.25 -11.11
C ILE A 152 10.01 -1.05 -10.76
N PHE A 153 9.46 -1.90 -9.90
CA PHE A 153 8.10 -1.76 -9.37
C PHE A 153 7.90 -0.42 -8.64
N SER A 154 8.85 -0.10 -7.76
CA SER A 154 8.84 1.10 -6.92
C SER A 154 8.93 2.38 -7.74
N LEU A 155 9.68 2.36 -8.85
CA LEU A 155 9.84 3.52 -9.70
C LEU A 155 8.51 4.04 -10.24
N TYR A 156 7.61 3.16 -10.70
CA TYR A 156 6.30 3.60 -11.16
C TYR A 156 5.34 3.92 -10.00
N LEU A 157 5.49 3.29 -8.83
CA LEU A 157 4.80 3.75 -7.62
C LEU A 157 5.23 5.15 -7.20
N TRP A 158 6.52 5.45 -7.33
CA TRP A 158 7.09 6.77 -7.03
C TRP A 158 6.51 7.83 -7.95
N ILE A 159 6.40 7.55 -9.25
CA ILE A 159 5.71 8.42 -10.21
C ILE A 159 4.24 8.60 -9.78
N GLY A 160 3.54 7.52 -9.42
CA GLY A 160 2.17 7.59 -8.92
C GLY A 160 2.02 8.45 -7.65
N ALA A 161 2.99 8.39 -6.73
CA ALA A 161 2.99 9.14 -5.48
C ALA A 161 3.00 10.66 -5.68
N LEU A 162 3.50 11.14 -6.82
CA LEU A 162 3.49 12.56 -7.19
C LEU A 162 2.07 13.15 -7.26
N ALA A 163 1.04 12.31 -7.46
CA ALA A 163 -0.35 12.71 -7.47
C ALA A 163 -1.00 12.79 -6.06
N HIS A 164 -0.26 12.44 -4.99
CA HIS A 164 -0.77 12.38 -3.63
C HIS A 164 -0.28 13.55 -2.77
N HIS A 165 0.56 13.29 -1.76
CA HIS A 165 1.03 14.26 -0.78
C HIS A 165 2.54 14.13 -0.57
N LEU A 166 3.18 15.20 -0.08
CA LEU A 166 4.64 15.30 0.00
C LEU A 166 5.25 14.18 0.86
N ALA A 167 4.62 13.83 1.99
CA ALA A 167 5.13 12.76 2.85
C ALA A 167 5.24 11.41 2.12
N LEU A 168 4.31 11.08 1.22
CA LEU A 168 4.36 9.83 0.45
C LEU A 168 5.48 9.86 -0.59
N VAL A 169 5.64 10.99 -1.30
CA VAL A 169 6.73 11.19 -2.27
C VAL A 169 8.09 11.02 -1.59
N ILE A 170 8.30 11.65 -0.43
CA ILE A 170 9.54 11.53 0.33
C ILE A 170 9.77 10.08 0.76
N THR A 171 8.74 9.44 1.31
CA THR A 171 8.83 8.05 1.80
C THR A 171 9.20 7.09 0.67
N ILE A 172 8.57 7.21 -0.49
CA ILE A 172 8.88 6.33 -1.63
C ILE A 172 10.21 6.70 -2.31
N THR A 173 10.67 7.95 -2.21
CA THR A 173 12.04 8.29 -2.61
C THR A 173 13.06 7.50 -1.77
N PHE A 174 12.87 7.43 -0.45
CA PHE A 174 13.71 6.61 0.42
C PHE A 174 13.55 5.10 0.13
N LEU A 175 12.36 4.67 -0.27
CA LEU A 175 12.11 3.29 -0.71
C LEU A 175 12.95 2.91 -1.92
N GLU A 176 12.87 3.73 -2.97
CA GLU A 176 13.63 3.56 -4.20
C GLU A 176 15.14 3.51 -3.93
N MET A 177 15.64 4.48 -3.17
CA MET A 177 17.06 4.52 -2.79
C MET A 177 17.47 3.27 -1.98
N THR A 178 16.64 2.83 -1.03
CA THR A 178 16.92 1.65 -0.22
C THR A 178 17.03 0.40 -1.08
N LEU A 179 16.09 0.18 -1.99
CA LEU A 179 16.09 -0.99 -2.87
C LEU A 179 17.32 -1.01 -3.78
N ILE A 180 17.64 0.12 -4.42
CA ILE A 180 18.81 0.24 -5.31
C ILE A 180 20.11 0.00 -4.52
N LEU A 181 20.28 0.67 -3.38
CA LEU A 181 21.51 0.57 -2.58
C LEU A 181 21.69 -0.84 -2.00
N LEU A 182 20.62 -1.49 -1.51
CA LEU A 182 20.69 -2.86 -1.03
C LEU A 182 20.90 -3.87 -2.16
N ALA A 183 20.38 -3.63 -3.37
CA ALA A 183 20.67 -4.45 -4.54
C ALA A 183 22.16 -4.39 -4.89
N LEU A 184 22.73 -3.19 -4.95
CA LEU A 184 24.18 -3.00 -5.18
C LEU A 184 25.03 -3.67 -4.10
N ALA A 185 24.60 -3.60 -2.84
CA ALA A 185 25.28 -4.29 -1.74
C ALA A 185 25.24 -5.81 -1.90
N ASN A 186 24.08 -6.37 -2.27
CA ASN A 186 23.91 -7.80 -2.53
C ASN A 186 24.74 -8.31 -3.74
N PHE A 187 25.03 -7.44 -4.70
CA PHE A 187 25.96 -7.73 -5.80
C PHE A 187 27.44 -7.50 -5.43
N GLY A 188 27.73 -7.03 -4.22
CA GLY A 188 29.10 -6.78 -3.74
C GLY A 188 29.74 -5.50 -4.30
N VAL A 189 28.95 -4.58 -4.84
CA VAL A 189 29.44 -3.32 -5.42
C VAL A 189 29.73 -2.29 -4.33
N ILE A 190 28.89 -2.25 -3.29
CA ILE A 190 29.04 -1.35 -2.13
C ILE A 190 28.78 -2.12 -0.82
N SER A 191 29.02 -1.49 0.32
CA SER A 191 28.56 -2.04 1.61
C SER A 191 27.04 -1.89 1.78
N SER A 192 26.43 -2.67 2.68
CA SER A 192 25.00 -2.57 3.02
C SER A 192 24.61 -1.28 3.75
N VAL A 193 25.59 -0.55 4.31
CA VAL A 193 25.35 0.57 5.24
C VAL A 193 24.51 1.69 4.62
N PRO A 194 24.79 2.19 3.40
CA PRO A 194 23.97 3.23 2.77
C PRO A 194 22.50 2.81 2.63
N GLY A 195 22.25 1.58 2.19
CA GLY A 195 20.88 1.04 2.07
C GLY A 195 20.21 0.84 3.42
N GLY A 196 20.96 0.48 4.46
CA GLY A 196 20.45 0.42 5.83
C GLY A 196 20.03 1.79 6.35
N VAL A 197 20.85 2.82 6.16
CA VAL A 197 20.53 4.20 6.60
C VAL A 197 19.30 4.75 5.87
N THR A 198 19.23 4.61 4.54
CA THR A 198 18.03 5.04 3.80
C THR A 198 16.79 4.25 4.20
N GLY A 199 16.94 2.97 4.54
CA GLY A 199 15.85 2.13 5.00
C GLY A 199 15.31 2.52 6.38
N ILE A 200 16.15 3.03 7.28
CA ILE A 200 15.69 3.61 8.56
C ILE A 200 14.85 4.87 8.30
N LEU A 201 15.29 5.74 7.38
CA LEU A 201 14.54 6.95 7.00
C LEU A 201 13.21 6.61 6.34
N LEU A 202 13.20 5.61 5.44
CA LEU A 202 12.01 5.02 4.85
C LEU A 202 11.02 4.54 5.92
N ALA A 203 11.49 3.77 6.91
CA ALA A 203 10.64 3.29 7.99
C ALA A 203 10.03 4.44 8.80
N GLY A 204 10.83 5.48 9.10
CA GLY A 204 10.35 6.71 9.72
C GLY A 204 9.23 7.38 8.92
N GLY A 205 9.38 7.47 7.59
CA GLY A 205 8.34 7.98 6.69
C GLY A 205 7.07 7.13 6.69
N GLY A 206 7.21 5.81 6.65
CA GLY A 206 6.08 4.87 6.72
C GLY A 206 5.28 5.01 8.02
N TRP A 207 5.95 5.06 9.17
CA TRP A 207 5.29 5.31 10.45
C TRP A 207 4.68 6.70 10.55
N TYR A 208 5.32 7.73 9.99
CA TYR A 208 4.76 9.07 9.95
C TYR A 208 3.42 9.10 9.23
N ILE A 209 3.34 8.50 8.04
CA ILE A 209 2.09 8.46 7.26
C ILE A 209 1.05 7.59 7.99
N SER A 210 1.44 6.43 8.50
CA SER A 210 0.56 5.55 9.29
C SER A 210 -0.06 6.30 10.48
N ALA A 211 0.76 6.99 11.27
CA ALA A 211 0.33 7.79 12.41
C ALA A 211 -0.54 8.97 11.98
N ALA A 212 -0.22 9.63 10.87
CA ALA A 212 -1.03 10.72 10.36
C ALA A 212 -2.44 10.27 9.98
N ILE A 213 -2.57 9.14 9.28
CA ILE A 213 -3.89 8.56 8.95
C ILE A 213 -4.65 8.26 10.25
N PHE A 214 -4.04 7.49 11.16
CA PHE A 214 -4.67 7.07 12.41
C PHE A 214 -5.09 8.26 13.30
N ILE A 215 -4.18 9.20 13.54
CA ILE A 215 -4.44 10.35 14.42
C ILE A 215 -5.48 11.27 13.79
N ASN A 216 -5.35 11.62 12.51
CA ASN A 216 -6.29 12.54 11.87
C ASN A 216 -7.71 11.96 11.81
N GLU A 217 -7.84 10.65 11.60
CA GLU A 217 -9.13 9.94 11.63
C GLU A 217 -9.78 10.02 13.02
N ASN A 218 -9.03 9.71 14.09
CA ASN A 218 -9.53 9.77 15.47
C ASN A 218 -9.89 11.19 15.91
N PHE A 219 -9.12 12.20 15.51
CA PHE A 219 -9.40 13.60 15.84
C PHE A 219 -10.39 14.27 14.89
N ARG A 220 -10.78 13.61 13.79
CA ARG A 220 -11.66 14.13 12.72
C ARG A 220 -11.23 15.48 12.15
N ARG A 221 -9.92 15.74 12.19
CA ARG A 221 -9.27 16.96 11.67
C ARG A 221 -7.80 16.68 11.39
N THR A 222 -7.18 17.53 10.59
CA THR A 222 -5.73 17.48 10.40
C THR A 222 -5.01 17.92 11.68
N VAL A 223 -4.37 16.95 12.34
CA VAL A 223 -3.44 17.14 13.47
C VAL A 223 -2.00 16.94 12.99
N VAL A 224 -1.77 15.87 12.23
CA VAL A 224 -0.47 15.55 11.62
C VAL A 224 -0.54 15.84 10.12
N PRO A 225 0.20 16.83 9.61
CA PRO A 225 0.06 17.28 8.23
C PRO A 225 0.83 16.37 7.26
N LEU A 226 0.19 15.93 6.17
CA LEU A 226 0.84 15.13 5.13
C LEU A 226 1.51 15.96 4.02
N GLY A 227 1.24 17.27 4.00
CA GLY A 227 1.81 18.25 3.06
C GLY A 227 1.14 18.23 1.67
N PRO A 228 0.63 19.37 1.15
CA PRO A 228 0.07 19.42 -0.20
C PRO A 228 1.14 19.13 -1.26
N SER A 229 0.86 18.24 -2.22
CA SER A 229 1.74 17.99 -3.39
C SER A 229 1.91 19.21 -4.29
N GLN A 230 0.93 20.12 -4.27
CA GLN A 230 0.89 21.38 -5.03
C GLN A 230 2.03 22.36 -4.69
N ASN A 231 2.71 22.15 -3.56
CA ASN A 231 3.85 22.98 -3.15
C ASN A 231 5.17 22.57 -3.83
N ILE A 232 5.20 21.49 -4.61
CA ILE A 232 6.37 21.09 -5.38
C ILE A 232 6.36 21.86 -6.72
N PRO A 233 7.36 22.73 -7.01
CA PRO A 233 7.35 23.61 -8.18
C PRO A 233 7.16 22.88 -9.51
N PHE A 234 7.73 21.68 -9.63
CA PHE A 234 7.63 20.83 -10.83
C PHE A 234 6.27 20.16 -11.00
N LEU A 235 5.51 19.95 -9.93
CA LEU A 235 4.20 19.26 -9.96
C LEU A 235 3.01 20.21 -9.97
N LYS A 236 3.24 21.52 -9.81
CA LYS A 236 2.18 22.54 -9.77
C LYS A 236 1.21 22.47 -10.96
N ASN A 237 1.67 22.02 -12.12
CA ASN A 237 0.88 21.91 -13.35
C ASN A 237 0.41 20.48 -13.69
N ILE A 238 0.80 19.47 -12.90
CA ILE A 238 0.55 18.05 -13.18
C ILE A 238 -0.29 17.41 -12.07
N ALA A 239 -0.13 17.86 -10.82
CA ALA A 239 -0.89 17.34 -9.70
C ALA A 239 -2.37 17.74 -9.83
N PRO A 240 -3.33 16.79 -9.69
CA PRO A 240 -4.74 17.13 -9.67
C PRO A 240 -5.04 18.10 -8.52
N LYS A 241 -5.94 19.06 -8.76
CA LYS A 241 -6.51 19.87 -7.69
C LYS A 241 -7.42 18.96 -6.88
N LEU A 242 -6.89 18.43 -5.77
CA LEU A 242 -7.67 17.74 -4.74
C LEU A 242 -8.61 18.72 -4.04
#